data_AF-A0A853EZG0-F1
#
_entry.id   AF-A0A853EZG0-F1
#
_cell.length_a   1.000
_cell.length_b   1.000
_cell.length_c   1.000
_cell.angle_alpha   90.00
_cell.angle_beta   90.00
_cell.angle_gamma   90.00
#
_symmetry.space_group_name_H-M   'P 1'
#
loop_
_entity.id
_entity.type
_entity.pdbx_description
1 polymer ?
#
loop_
_entity_poly.entity_id
_entity_poly.type
_entity_poly.pdbx_seq_one_letter_code
_entity_poly.pdbx_strand_id
1 'polypeptide(L)'
;MQRSLNSMSIYLVFLSIIVIWSTTPLAIVWSTLGASNSFSAASRMVVGLAICLLLLLVKRQKLTLTPIAIWNYIYAGLGIFITLSLVYYSARNLPSGIISIVFGLTPIITGVFALVLLKETLFSINRIVIVT
;
A
#
# COMPACT_ATOMS: atom_id res chain seq x y z
N MET A 1 -13.73 -20.26 4.25
CA MET A 1 -12.95 -20.85 3.15
C MET A 1 -11.48 -20.44 3.31
N GLN A 2 -10.77 -21.05 4.27
CA GLN A 2 -9.35 -20.77 4.52
C GLN A 2 -8.52 -21.55 3.51
N ARG A 3 -8.00 -20.85 2.51
CA ARG A 3 -7.13 -21.41 1.48
C ARG A 3 -5.77 -21.65 2.12
N SER A 4 -5.39 -22.92 2.31
CA SER A 4 -4.04 -23.33 2.72
C SER A 4 -3.03 -22.81 1.69
N LEU A 5 -2.43 -21.65 1.97
CA LEU A 5 -1.35 -21.11 1.16
C LEU A 5 -0.09 -21.90 1.52
N ASN A 6 0.41 -22.71 0.59
CA ASN A 6 1.71 -23.38 0.73
C ASN A 6 2.79 -22.33 1.01
N SER A 7 3.78 -22.67 1.85
CA SER A 7 4.86 -21.75 2.26
C SER A 7 5.53 -21.05 1.07
N MET A 8 5.69 -21.74 -0.07
CA MET A 8 6.25 -21.15 -1.30
C MET A 8 5.40 -20.01 -1.89
N SER A 9 4.07 -20.10 -1.79
CA SER A 9 3.16 -19.02 -2.22
C SER A 9 3.25 -17.79 -1.31
N ILE A 10 3.52 -17.99 -0.02
CA ILE A 10 3.68 -16.88 0.94
C ILE A 10 4.94 -16.09 0.61
N TYR A 11 6.07 -16.76 0.34
CA TYR A 11 7.30 -16.08 -0.07
C TYR A 11 7.14 -15.34 -1.40
N LEU A 12 6.47 -15.92 -2.39
CA LEU A 12 6.20 -15.26 -3.68
C LEU A 12 5.32 -14.01 -3.52
N VAL A 13 4.27 -14.08 -2.68
CA VAL A 13 3.42 -12.92 -2.38
C VAL A 13 4.24 -11.83 -1.67
N PHE A 14 5.08 -12.20 -0.70
CA PHE A 14 5.94 -11.27 0.01
C PHE A 14 6.95 -10.58 -0.92
N LEU A 15 7.63 -11.35 -1.78
CA LEU A 15 8.57 -10.81 -2.76
C LEU A 15 7.88 -9.87 -3.75
N SER A 16 6.68 -10.23 -4.22
CA SER A 16 5.88 -9.39 -5.12
C SER A 16 5.53 -8.05 -4.46
N ILE A 17 5.12 -8.08 -3.20
CA ILE A 17 4.83 -6.88 -2.41
C ILE A 17 6.08 -6.00 -2.31
N ILE A 18 7.25 -6.57 -1.97
CA ILE A 18 8.51 -5.80 -1.86
C ILE A 18 8.85 -5.11 -3.18
N VAL A 19 8.73 -5.82 -4.31
CA VAL A 19 9.02 -5.27 -5.64
C VAL A 19 8.05 -4.14 -6.00
N ILE A 20 6.76 -4.32 -5.78
CA ILE A 20 5.73 -3.30 -6.04
C ILE A 20 5.95 -2.06 -5.15
N TRP A 21 6.24 -2.28 -3.87
CA TRP A 21 6.41 -1.19 -2.91
C TRP A 21 7.74 -0.45 -3.07
N SER A 22 8.80 -1.11 -3.57
CA SER A 22 10.08 -0.46 -3.87
C SER A 22 10.05 0.34 -5.17
N THR A 23 9.27 -0.11 -6.16
CA THR A 23 9.10 0.62 -7.43
C THR A 23 8.24 1.89 -7.28
N THR A 24 7.40 1.95 -6.24
CA THR A 24 6.54 3.11 -5.96
C THR A 24 7.32 4.41 -5.64
N PRO A 25 8.24 4.46 -4.66
CA PRO A 25 9.04 5.63 -4.36
C PRO A 25 10.04 5.96 -5.49
N LEU A 26 10.58 4.95 -6.17
CA LEU A 26 11.44 5.18 -7.34
C LEU A 26 10.70 5.94 -8.45
N ALA A 27 9.47 5.49 -8.74
CA ALA A 27 8.63 6.16 -9.73
C ALA A 27 8.13 7.54 -9.26
N ILE A 28 8.02 7.79 -7.94
CA ILE A 28 7.73 9.12 -7.37
C ILE A 28 8.89 10.08 -7.67
N VAL A 29 10.12 9.67 -7.36
CA VAL A 29 11.33 10.48 -7.63
C VAL A 29 11.45 10.77 -9.13
N TRP A 30 11.28 9.75 -9.98
CA TRP A 30 11.32 9.94 -11.44
C TRP A 30 10.22 10.86 -11.96
N SER A 31 9.03 10.85 -11.35
CA SER A 31 7.94 11.71 -11.78
C SER A 31 8.11 13.17 -11.35
N THR A 32 8.88 13.44 -10.30
CA THR A 32 9.20 14.83 -9.88
C THR A 32 10.18 15.55 -10.82
N LEU A 33 10.81 14.84 -11.76
CA LEU A 33 11.78 15.43 -12.70
C LEU A 33 11.13 16.17 -13.89
N GLY A 34 9.80 16.05 -14.11
CA GLY A 34 9.17 16.63 -15.31
C GLY A 34 7.74 17.18 -15.18
N ALA A 35 7.04 16.96 -14.06
CA ALA A 35 5.67 17.43 -13.87
C ALA A 35 5.49 18.17 -12.53
N SER A 36 4.50 19.06 -12.44
CA SER A 36 4.16 19.70 -11.17
C SER A 36 3.75 18.63 -10.14
N ASN A 37 4.32 18.71 -8.92
CA ASN A 37 4.16 17.68 -7.88
C ASN A 37 2.70 17.25 -7.65
N SER A 38 1.79 18.23 -7.57
CA SER A 38 0.37 17.98 -7.33
C SER A 38 -0.31 17.24 -8.48
N PHE A 39 0.12 17.48 -9.73
CA PHE A 39 -0.43 16.79 -10.91
C PHE A 39 0.00 15.32 -10.95
N SER A 40 1.26 15.03 -10.61
CA SER A 40 1.73 13.66 -10.57
C SER A 40 1.01 12.83 -9.49
N ALA A 41 0.85 13.38 -8.28
CA ALA A 41 0.10 12.74 -7.22
C ALA A 41 -1.38 12.52 -7.60
N ALA A 42 -2.03 13.52 -8.21
CA ALA A 42 -3.42 13.42 -8.65
C ALA A 42 -3.60 12.35 -9.76
N SER A 43 -2.70 12.30 -10.75
CA SER A 43 -2.76 11.33 -11.84
C SER A 43 -2.68 9.88 -11.34
N ARG A 44 -1.80 9.59 -10.37
CA ARG A 44 -1.70 8.27 -9.71
C ARG A 44 -3.00 7.89 -9.03
N MET A 45 -3.68 8.85 -8.41
CA MET A 45 -4.95 8.62 -7.73
C MET A 45 -6.10 8.35 -8.70
N VAL A 46 -6.12 9.06 -9.84
CA VAL A 46 -7.08 8.79 -10.92
C VAL A 46 -6.84 7.42 -11.55
N VAL A 47 -5.59 7.05 -11.81
CA VAL A 47 -5.24 5.72 -12.34
C VAL A 47 -5.61 4.62 -11.35
N GLY A 48 -5.32 4.80 -10.06
CA GLY A 48 -5.71 3.86 -9.00
C GLY A 48 -7.24 3.69 -8.92
N LEU A 49 -8.00 4.78 -9.00
CA LEU A 49 -9.45 4.76 -9.07
C LEU A 49 -9.93 3.98 -10.30
N ALA A 50 -9.38 4.27 -11.48
CA ALA A 50 -9.75 3.58 -12.72
C ALA A 50 -9.48 2.08 -12.65
N ILE A 51 -8.34 1.67 -12.08
CA ILE A 51 -8.00 0.25 -11.88
C ILE A 51 -8.98 -0.40 -10.90
N CYS A 52 -9.29 0.24 -9.77
CA CYS A 52 -10.28 -0.27 -8.81
C CYS A 52 -11.66 -0.45 -9.45
N LEU A 53 -12.12 0.53 -10.24
CA LEU A 53 -13.39 0.43 -10.97
C LEU A 53 -13.37 -0.69 -12.01
N LEU A 54 -12.27 -0.85 -12.75
CA LEU A 54 -12.09 -1.94 -13.70
C LEU A 54 -12.13 -3.31 -13.00
N LEU A 55 -11.45 -3.45 -11.86
CA LEU A 55 -11.47 -4.68 -11.07
C LEU A 55 -12.87 -5.00 -10.54
N LEU A 56 -13.61 -3.99 -10.07
CA LEU A 56 -15.00 -4.16 -9.64
C LEU A 56 -15.89 -4.61 -10.80
N LEU A 57 -15.69 -4.04 -12.00
CA LEU A 57 -16.41 -4.42 -13.22
C LEU A 57 -16.12 -5.88 -13.60
N VAL A 58 -14.84 -6.28 -13.61
CA VAL A 58 -14.42 -7.66 -13.93
C VAL A 58 -14.93 -8.65 -12.89
N LYS A 59 -14.90 -8.29 -11.60
CA LYS A 59 -15.41 -9.13 -10.50
C LYS A 59 -16.93 -9.07 -10.37
N ARG A 60 -17.62 -8.23 -11.15
CA ARG A 60 -19.07 -7.96 -11.08
C ARG A 60 -19.54 -7.67 -9.65
N GLN A 61 -18.69 -7.06 -8.83
CA GLN A 61 -19.05 -6.70 -7.47
C GLN A 61 -19.81 -5.38 -7.46
N LYS A 62 -20.95 -5.35 -6.78
CA LYS A 62 -21.72 -4.12 -6.60
C LYS A 62 -20.97 -3.20 -5.64
N LEU A 63 -20.77 -1.95 -6.04
CA LEU A 63 -20.22 -0.93 -5.15
C LEU A 63 -21.27 -0.63 -4.07
N THR A 64 -20.96 -0.92 -2.81
CA THR A 64 -21.84 -0.57 -1.70
C THR A 64 -21.76 0.94 -1.50
N LEU A 65 -22.85 1.64 -1.83
CA LEU A 65 -23.00 3.10 -1.74
C LEU A 65 -23.78 3.51 -0.47
N THR A 66 -23.60 2.79 0.63
CA THR A 66 -24.16 3.21 1.91
C THR A 66 -23.36 4.40 2.45
N PRO A 67 -23.97 5.32 3.23
CA PRO A 67 -23.27 6.47 3.78
C PRO A 67 -22.04 6.07 4.62
N ILE A 68 -22.13 4.97 5.39
CA ILE A 68 -20.96 4.40 6.08
C ILE A 68 -19.86 3.97 5.11
N ALA A 69 -20.20 3.30 4.00
CA ALA A 69 -19.22 2.86 3.02
C ALA A 69 -18.56 4.04 2.32
N ILE A 70 -19.32 5.09 1.99
CA ILE A 70 -18.80 6.33 1.40
C ILE A 70 -17.79 7.00 2.33
N TRP A 71 -18.13 7.15 3.62
CA TRP A 71 -17.20 7.69 4.60
C TRP A 71 -15.92 6.85 4.70
N ASN A 72 -16.04 5.53 4.69
CA ASN A 72 -14.87 4.65 4.69
C ASN A 72 -13.99 4.85 3.43
N TYR A 73 -14.59 5.00 2.25
CA TYR A 73 -13.85 5.31 1.02
C TYR A 73 -13.16 6.68 1.10
N ILE A 74 -13.82 7.69 1.67
CA ILE A 74 -13.26 9.03 1.85
C ILE A 74 -12.07 8.98 2.82
N TYR A 75 -12.22 8.36 3.99
CA TYR A 75 -11.13 8.26 4.96
C TYR A 75 -9.92 7.49 4.40
N ALA A 76 -10.16 6.37 3.72
CA ALA A 76 -9.09 5.61 3.08
C ALA A 76 -8.41 6.40 1.96
N GLY A 77 -9.19 7.04 1.07
CA GLY A 77 -8.69 7.84 -0.04
C GLY A 77 -7.89 9.07 0.43
N LEU A 78 -8.40 9.80 1.42
CA LEU A 78 -7.70 10.94 2.02
C LEU A 78 -6.40 10.50 2.68
N GLY A 79 -6.39 9.38 3.42
CA GLY A 79 -5.18 8.85 4.03
C GLY A 79 -4.08 8.57 3.01
N ILE A 80 -4.43 7.94 1.88
CA ILE A 80 -3.50 7.67 0.79
C ILE A 80 -3.02 8.98 0.15
N PHE A 81 -3.94 9.91 -0.15
CA PHE A 81 -3.61 11.19 -0.78
C PHE A 81 -2.67 12.06 0.07
N ILE A 82 -2.95 12.20 1.37
CA ILE A 82 -2.12 12.96 2.31
C ILE A 82 -0.73 12.32 2.41
N THR A 83 -0.67 10.99 2.55
CA THR A 83 0.60 10.25 2.61
C THR A 83 1.44 10.49 1.36
N LEU A 84 0.86 10.33 0.16
CA LEU A 84 1.59 10.58 -1.08
C LEU A 84 2.02 12.04 -1.19
N SER A 85 1.18 13.00 -0.84
CA SER A 85 1.53 14.42 -0.87
C SER A 85 2.73 14.74 0.01
N LEU A 86 2.77 14.15 1.22
CA LEU A 86 3.91 14.27 2.13
C LEU A 86 5.17 13.64 1.54
N VAL A 87 5.06 12.44 0.95
CA VAL A 87 6.21 11.75 0.32
C VAL A 87 6.75 12.54 -0.86
N TYR A 88 5.89 13.10 -1.72
CA TYR A 88 6.29 13.96 -2.83
C TYR A 88 6.98 15.25 -2.34
N TYR A 89 6.55 15.79 -1.20
CA TYR A 89 7.21 16.92 -0.56
C TYR A 89 8.59 16.54 -0.01
N SER A 90 8.69 15.40 0.68
CA SER A 90 9.95 14.86 1.21
C SER A 90 10.93 14.49 0.10
N ALA A 91 10.46 13.96 -1.04
CA ALA A 91 11.30 13.55 -2.16
C ALA A 91 12.12 14.68 -2.80
N ARG A 92 11.74 15.94 -2.58
CA ARG A 92 12.53 17.10 -3.00
C ARG A 92 13.75 17.37 -2.11
N ASN A 93 13.65 17.00 -0.83
CA ASN A 93 14.63 17.35 0.19
C ASN A 93 15.46 16.15 0.68
N LEU A 94 14.97 14.92 0.49
CA LEU A 94 15.60 13.70 0.99
C LEU A 94 16.18 12.85 -0.15
N PRO A 95 17.36 12.23 0.05
CA PRO A 95 17.87 11.18 -0.83
C PRO A 95 16.89 10.02 -0.94
N SER A 96 16.80 9.43 -2.14
CA SER A 96 15.93 8.28 -2.44
C SER A 96 16.15 7.07 -1.52
N GLY A 97 17.38 6.90 -0.99
CA GLY A 97 17.71 5.84 -0.04
C GLY A 97 16.93 5.92 1.29
N ILE A 98 16.74 7.12 1.84
CA ILE A 98 15.98 7.29 3.09
C ILE A 98 14.50 6.97 2.86
N ILE A 99 13.96 7.42 1.72
CA ILE A 99 12.58 7.15 1.33
C ILE A 99 12.39 5.63 1.17
N SER A 100 13.33 4.92 0.55
CA SER A 100 13.25 3.47 0.37
C SER A 100 13.25 2.71 1.70
N ILE A 101 14.05 3.13 2.68
CA ILE A 101 14.09 2.50 4.01
C ILE A 101 12.74 2.69 4.71
N VAL A 102 12.23 3.92 4.73
CA VAL A 102 10.93 4.24 5.36
C VAL A 102 9.80 3.44 4.71
N PHE A 103 9.76 3.39 3.37
CA PHE A 103 8.78 2.58 2.65
C PHE A 103 8.93 1.08 2.95
N GLY A 104 10.16 0.58 3.05
CA GLY A 104 10.45 -0.81 3.41
C GLY A 104 10.01 -1.21 4.81
N LEU A 105 9.91 -0.25 5.74
CA LEU A 105 9.38 -0.45 7.09
C LEU A 105 7.85 -0.47 7.14
N THR A 106 7.16 0.05 6.11
CA THR A 106 5.68 0.08 6.06
C THR A 106 5.03 -1.28 6.35
N PRO A 107 5.43 -2.41 5.73
CA PRO A 107 4.81 -3.71 6.02
C PRO A 107 5.00 -4.18 7.47
N ILE A 108 6.13 -3.81 8.12
CA ILE A 108 6.35 -4.13 9.54
C ILE A 108 5.37 -3.35 10.40
N ILE A 109 5.27 -2.04 10.15
CA ILE A 109 4.34 -1.16 10.85
C ILE A 109 2.90 -1.62 10.65
N THR A 110 2.50 -1.91 9.40
CA THR A 110 1.17 -2.47 9.08
C THR A 110 0.93 -3.80 9.80
N GLY A 111 1.94 -4.67 9.91
CA GLY A 111 1.86 -5.91 10.67
C GLY A 111 1.60 -5.67 12.16
N VAL A 112 2.28 -4.70 12.77
CA VAL A 112 2.03 -4.29 14.17
C VAL A 112 0.63 -3.73 14.35
N PHE A 113 0.18 -2.84 13.46
CA PHE A 113 -1.18 -2.30 13.49
C PHE A 113 -2.25 -3.39 13.30
N ALA A 114 -2.01 -4.40 12.47
CA ALA A 114 -2.91 -5.53 12.30
C ALA A 114 -3.06 -6.35 13.61
N LEU A 115 -1.97 -6.53 14.36
CA LEU A 115 -2.04 -7.20 15.68
C LEU A 115 -2.87 -6.39 16.67
N VAL A 116 -2.66 -5.08 16.72
CA VAL A 116 -3.29 -4.20 17.71
C VAL A 116 -4.76 -3.93 17.37
N LEU A 117 -5.10 -3.58 16.12
CA LEU A 117 -6.46 -3.22 15.73
C LEU A 117 -7.33 -4.43 15.38
N LEU A 118 -6.81 -5.40 14.63
CA LEU A 118 -7.61 -6.54 14.17
C LEU A 118 -7.64 -7.69 15.18
N LYS A 119 -6.80 -7.67 16.22
CA LYS A 119 -6.57 -8.80 17.15
C LYS A 119 -6.32 -10.13 16.42
N GLU A 120 -5.89 -10.08 15.16
CA GLU A 120 -5.55 -11.26 14.40
C GLU A 120 -4.27 -11.85 14.99
N THR A 121 -4.32 -13.12 15.42
CA THR A 121 -3.16 -13.87 15.93
C THR A 121 -2.23 -14.27 14.79
N LEU A 122 -1.77 -13.31 13.99
CA LEU A 122 -0.79 -13.54 12.91
C LEU A 122 0.56 -14.03 13.46
N PHE A 123 0.85 -13.70 14.72
CA PHE A 123 1.97 -14.23 15.50
C PHE A 123 1.50 -15.42 16.36
N SER A 124 1.22 -16.56 15.73
CA SER A 124 1.42 -17.81 16.47
C SER A 124 2.92 -17.88 16.78
N ILE A 125 3.27 -17.84 18.07
CA ILE A 125 4.63 -17.85 18.63
C ILE A 125 5.57 -18.89 17.96
N ASN A 126 5.00 -19.93 17.34
CA ASN A 126 5.70 -21.00 16.62
C ASN A 126 6.50 -20.57 15.36
N ARG A 127 6.41 -19.32 14.88
CA ARG A 127 7.21 -18.86 13.71
C ARG A 127 8.41 -17.97 14.04
N ILE A 128 8.69 -17.68 15.31
CA ILE A 128 9.87 -16.89 15.71
C ILE A 128 11.15 -17.76 15.69
N VAL A 129 11.05 -19.06 15.91
CA VAL A 129 12.21 -19.97 15.98
C VAL A 129 12.84 -20.27 14.61
N ILE A 130 12.15 -20.01 13.49
CA ILE A 130 12.67 -20.32 12.14
C ILE A 130 13.57 -19.18 11.60
N VAL A 131 13.63 -18.03 12.28
CA VAL A 131 14.43 -16.85 11.86
C VAL A 131 15.62 -16.60 12.81
N THR A 132 15.96 -17.56 13.67
CA THR A 132 17.21 -17.58 14.45
C THR A 132 18.03 -18.79 14.03
#